data_AF-A0A6H1TV12-F1
#
_entry.id   AF-A0A6H1TV12-F1
#
_cell.length_a   1.000
_cell.length_b   1.000
_cell.length_c   1.000
_cell.angle_alpha   90.00
_cell.angle_beta   90.00
_cell.angle_gamma   90.00
#
_symmetry.space_group_name_H-M   'P 1'
#
loop_
_entity.id
_entity.type
_entity.pdbx_description
1 polymer ?
#
loop_
_entity_poly.entity_id
_entity_poly.type
_entity_poly.pdbx_seq_one_letter_code
_entity_poly.pdbx_strand_id
1 'polypeptide(L)'
;MGLGDRISRLVRSNLNDWQNQKTDPQTEVDATLAELQSSVNRALEARRQLEGDLQEARGRGDRLQQAAKRALQQGDEPEARRILLEKRTYTQQAIALQTQLDRLAPTVERLQQQLARLEYQRSILHGSATAAQMDLTLEELKNNVAQIDAELEWLRSQL
;
A
#
# COMPACT_ATOMS: atom_id res chain seq x y z
N MET A 1 6.24 19.34 -6.33
CA MET A 1 6.93 18.20 -5.67
C MET A 1 5.99 17.00 -5.66
N GLY A 2 6.38 15.87 -6.24
CA GLY A 2 5.50 14.70 -6.46
C GLY A 2 5.40 13.77 -5.25
N LEU A 3 4.39 12.90 -5.23
CA LEU A 3 4.19 11.86 -4.21
C LEU A 3 5.43 10.97 -4.05
N GLY A 4 5.99 10.52 -5.18
CA GLY A 4 7.20 9.68 -5.18
C GLY A 4 8.44 10.37 -4.62
N ASP A 5 8.50 11.70 -4.68
CA ASP A 5 9.60 12.51 -4.12
C ASP A 5 9.43 12.70 -2.60
N ARG A 6 8.19 12.83 -2.12
CA ARG A 6 7.86 12.80 -0.68
C ARG A 6 8.17 11.43 -0.07
N ILE A 7 7.65 10.35 -0.66
CA ILE A 7 7.94 8.97 -0.22
C ILE A 7 9.45 8.71 -0.23
N SER A 8 10.14 9.10 -1.30
CA SER A 8 11.59 8.95 -1.44
C SER A 8 12.40 9.66 -0.36
N ARG A 9 11.96 10.84 0.07
CA ARG A 9 12.58 11.60 1.16
C ARG A 9 12.35 10.91 2.48
N LEU A 10 11.10 10.57 2.81
CA LEU A 10 10.74 9.86 4.04
C LEU A 10 11.53 8.56 4.19
N VAL A 11 11.60 7.77 3.12
CA VAL A 11 12.27 6.47 3.10
C VAL A 11 13.80 6.55 3.20
N ARG A 12 14.41 7.68 2.78
CA ARG A 12 15.88 7.90 2.81
C ARG A 12 16.35 8.73 3.99
N SER A 13 15.52 9.62 4.52
CA SER A 13 15.84 10.39 5.72
C SER A 13 15.92 9.41 6.89
N ASN A 14 17.14 9.01 7.21
CA ASN A 14 17.43 8.36 8.47
C ASN A 14 17.05 9.36 9.57
N LEU A 15 16.39 8.89 10.63
CA LEU A 15 15.72 9.67 11.68
C LEU A 15 16.55 10.84 12.27
N ASN A 16 17.87 10.81 12.11
CA ASN A 16 18.82 11.81 12.60
C ASN A 16 18.68 13.20 11.95
N ASP A 17 18.14 13.32 10.72
CA ASP A 17 17.95 14.64 10.08
C ASP A 17 16.66 15.36 10.52
N TRP A 18 15.75 14.66 11.21
CA TRP A 18 14.43 15.18 11.59
C TRP A 18 14.39 15.90 12.93
N GLN A 19 15.45 15.80 13.75
CA GLN A 19 15.56 16.54 15.00
C GLN A 19 15.67 18.07 14.80
N ASN A 20 16.05 18.51 13.59
CA ASN A 20 16.22 19.92 13.24
C ASN A 20 15.07 20.53 12.41
N GLN A 21 14.05 19.74 12.04
CA GLN A 21 12.91 20.24 11.24
C GLN A 21 11.70 20.54 12.14
N LYS A 22 11.36 21.83 12.22
CA LYS A 22 10.24 22.40 12.99
C LYS A 22 8.83 21.94 12.56
N THR A 23 8.71 20.97 11.66
CA THR A 23 7.43 20.52 11.10
C THR A 23 7.17 19.12 11.62
N ASP A 24 6.01 18.91 12.24
CA ASP A 24 5.64 17.65 12.91
C ASP A 24 5.77 16.45 11.97
N PRO A 25 6.86 15.65 12.09
CA PRO A 25 7.21 14.61 11.13
C PRO A 25 6.14 13.52 11.02
N GLN A 26 5.35 13.35 12.09
CA GLN A 26 4.30 12.34 12.14
C GLN A 26 3.15 12.66 11.18
N THR A 27 2.77 13.94 11.10
CA THR A 27 1.64 14.36 10.27
C THR A 27 1.93 14.19 8.77
N GLU A 28 3.17 14.45 8.33
CA GLU A 28 3.56 14.27 6.93
C GLU A 28 3.66 12.79 6.52
N VAL A 29 4.14 11.93 7.43
CA VAL A 29 4.15 10.47 7.23
C VAL A 29 2.73 9.93 7.13
N ASP A 30 1.84 10.32 8.04
CA ASP A 30 0.44 9.85 8.05
C ASP A 30 -0.32 10.29 6.79
N ALA A 31 -0.14 11.54 6.34
CA ALA A 31 -0.72 12.02 5.09
C ALA A 31 -0.19 11.25 3.87
N THR A 32 1.13 11.01 3.81
CA THR A 32 1.75 10.27 2.70
C THR A 32 1.31 8.80 2.69
N LEU A 33 1.13 8.20 3.87
CA LEU A 33 0.65 6.84 4.02
C LEU A 33 -0.79 6.70 3.54
N ALA A 34 -1.68 7.64 3.89
CA ALA A 34 -3.05 7.66 3.39
C ALA A 34 -3.12 7.80 1.85
N GLU A 35 -2.31 8.70 1.28
CA GLU A 35 -2.23 8.88 -0.19
C GLU A 35 -1.67 7.61 -0.88
N LEU A 36 -0.70 6.94 -0.28
CA LEU A 36 -0.14 5.70 -0.82
C LEU A 36 -1.12 4.53 -0.71
N GLN A 37 -1.82 4.39 0.42
CA GLN A 37 -2.90 3.40 0.59
C GLN A 37 -4.00 3.58 -0.46
N SER A 38 -4.46 4.82 -0.69
CA SER A 38 -5.42 5.13 -1.76
C SER A 38 -4.90 4.72 -3.14
N SER A 39 -3.61 4.96 -3.41
CA SER A 39 -2.99 4.61 -4.69
C SER A 39 -2.83 3.09 -4.88
N VAL A 40 -2.47 2.37 -3.82
CA VAL A 40 -2.44 0.90 -3.79
C VAL A 40 -3.84 0.33 -4.03
N ASN A 41 -4.87 0.87 -3.35
CA ASN A 41 -6.25 0.42 -3.50
C ASN A 41 -6.74 0.60 -4.94
N ARG A 42 -6.52 1.76 -5.55
CA ARG A 42 -6.86 2.00 -6.97
C ARG A 42 -6.13 1.04 -7.91
N ALA A 43 -4.85 0.76 -7.65
CA ALA A 43 -4.08 -0.17 -8.47
C ALA A 43 -4.58 -1.63 -8.31
N LEU A 44 -4.99 -2.02 -7.10
CA LEU A 44 -5.60 -3.33 -6.82
C LEU A 44 -6.98 -3.47 -7.46
N GLU A 45 -7.81 -2.43 -7.41
CA GLU A 45 -9.10 -2.39 -8.09
C GLU A 45 -8.93 -2.54 -9.60
N ALA A 46 -8.01 -1.78 -10.21
CA ALA A 46 -7.69 -1.93 -11.63
C ALA A 46 -7.21 -3.35 -11.97
N ARG A 47 -6.38 -3.96 -11.11
CA ARG A 47 -5.95 -5.35 -11.28
C ARG A 47 -7.12 -6.33 -11.23
N ARG A 48 -8.01 -6.19 -10.24
CA ARG A 48 -9.20 -7.03 -10.09
C ARG A 48 -10.16 -6.89 -11.27
N GLN A 49 -10.34 -5.68 -11.78
CA GLN A 49 -11.15 -5.44 -12.97
C GLN A 49 -10.57 -6.15 -14.20
N LEU A 50 -9.26 -6.01 -14.45
CA LEU A 50 -8.58 -6.72 -15.53
C LEU A 50 -8.62 -8.24 -15.38
N GLU A 51 -8.49 -8.75 -14.16
CA GLU A 51 -8.66 -10.17 -13.84
C GLU A 51 -10.07 -10.66 -14.19
N GLY A 52 -11.09 -9.87 -13.86
CA GLY A 52 -12.49 -10.14 -14.20
C GLY A 52 -12.74 -10.16 -15.71
N ASP A 53 -12.29 -9.13 -16.42
CA ASP A 53 -12.42 -9.03 -17.88
C ASP A 53 -11.70 -10.18 -18.59
N LEU A 54 -10.53 -10.58 -18.08
CA LEU A 54 -9.76 -11.71 -18.59
C LEU A 54 -10.50 -13.02 -18.39
N GLN A 55 -11.07 -13.25 -17.21
CA GLN A 55 -11.85 -14.43 -16.91
C GLN A 55 -13.08 -14.51 -17.80
N GLU A 56 -13.76 -13.38 -18.03
CA GLU A 56 -14.91 -13.32 -18.92
C GLU A 56 -14.52 -13.65 -20.36
N ALA A 57 -13.46 -13.03 -20.89
CA ALA A 57 -12.98 -13.28 -22.25
C ALA A 57 -12.59 -14.77 -22.46
N ARG A 58 -11.92 -15.37 -21.47
CA ARG A 58 -11.61 -16.82 -21.47
C ARG A 58 -12.88 -17.67 -21.47
N GLY A 59 -13.84 -17.36 -20.58
CA GLY A 59 -15.10 -18.07 -20.50
C GLY A 59 -15.94 -18.00 -21.79
N ARG A 60 -15.96 -16.83 -22.46
CA ARG A 60 -16.59 -16.69 -23.78
C ARG A 60 -15.88 -17.55 -24.83
N GLY A 61 -14.55 -17.56 -24.83
CA GLY A 61 -13.74 -18.41 -25.70
C GLY A 61 -14.03 -19.91 -25.53
N ASP A 62 -14.21 -20.36 -24.29
CA ASP A 62 -14.54 -21.76 -23.97
C ASP A 62 -15.94 -22.14 -24.43
N ARG A 63 -16.94 -21.26 -24.23
CA ARG A 63 -18.31 -21.46 -24.72
C ARG A 63 -18.34 -21.56 -26.25
N LEU A 64 -17.62 -20.69 -26.95
CA LEU A 64 -17.50 -20.74 -28.41
C LEU A 64 -16.80 -22.02 -28.86
N GLN A 65 -15.79 -22.50 -28.14
CA GLN A 65 -15.16 -23.79 -28.43
C GLN A 65 -16.15 -24.95 -28.33
N GLN A 66 -16.99 -24.97 -27.30
CA GLN A 66 -18.03 -26.00 -27.16
C GLN A 66 -19.09 -25.88 -28.25
N ALA A 67 -19.49 -24.66 -28.63
CA ALA A 67 -20.42 -24.42 -29.72
C ALA A 67 -19.87 -24.89 -31.07
N ALA A 68 -18.62 -24.57 -31.39
CA ALA A 68 -17.95 -25.03 -32.61
C ALA A 68 -17.87 -26.56 -32.66
N LYS A 69 -17.54 -27.22 -31.54
CA LYS A 69 -17.55 -28.70 -31.45
C LYS A 69 -18.93 -29.29 -31.77
N ARG A 70 -20.00 -28.69 -31.25
CA ARG A 70 -21.38 -29.13 -31.53
C ARG A 70 -21.75 -28.93 -33.00
N ALA A 71 -21.39 -27.80 -33.60
CA ALA A 71 -21.62 -27.55 -35.03
C ALA A 71 -20.90 -28.59 -35.90
N LEU A 72 -19.64 -28.92 -35.58
CA LEU A 72 -18.89 -29.99 -36.27
C LEU A 72 -19.57 -31.36 -36.13
N GLN A 73 -20.08 -31.70 -34.94
CA GLN A 73 -20.80 -32.96 -34.72
C GLN A 73 -22.11 -33.04 -35.53
N GLN A 74 -22.72 -31.90 -35.82
CA GLN A 74 -23.92 -31.79 -36.65
C GLN A 74 -23.61 -31.77 -38.16
N GLY A 75 -22.31 -31.78 -38.54
CA GLY A 75 -21.87 -31.71 -39.93
C GLY A 75 -21.85 -30.29 -40.50
N ASP A 76 -22.09 -29.26 -39.68
CA ASP A 76 -22.09 -27.86 -40.10
C ASP A 76 -20.68 -27.25 -39.94
N GLU A 77 -19.81 -27.60 -40.88
CA GLU A 77 -18.47 -27.01 -40.99
C GLU A 77 -18.44 -25.49 -41.19
N PRO A 78 -19.28 -24.85 -42.04
CA PRO A 78 -19.24 -23.41 -42.21
C PRO A 78 -19.59 -22.66 -40.92
N GLU A 79 -20.59 -23.12 -40.17
CA GLU A 79 -20.93 -22.50 -38.87
C GLU A 79 -19.81 -22.73 -37.83
N ALA A 80 -19.24 -23.93 -37.79
CA ALA A 80 -18.09 -24.19 -36.91
C ALA A 80 -16.90 -23.27 -37.20
N ARG A 81 -16.58 -23.02 -38.48
CA ARG A 81 -15.51 -22.09 -38.88
C ARG A 81 -15.81 -20.66 -38.43
N ARG A 82 -17.06 -20.21 -38.57
CA ARG A 82 -17.49 -18.88 -38.12
C ARG A 82 -17.30 -18.71 -36.62
N ILE A 83 -17.75 -19.68 -35.83
CA ILE A 83 -17.61 -19.69 -34.36
C ILE A 83 -16.13 -19.71 -33.95
N LEU A 84 -15.29 -20.49 -34.64
CA LEU A 84 -13.85 -20.54 -34.36
C LEU A 84 -13.15 -19.21 -34.67
N LEU A 85 -13.59 -18.50 -35.71
CA LEU A 85 -13.09 -17.16 -36.02
C LEU A 85 -13.46 -16.17 -34.91
N GLU A 86 -14.70 -16.22 -34.41
CA GLU A 86 -15.12 -15.40 -33.28
C GLU A 86 -14.34 -15.73 -32.00
N LYS A 87 -14.13 -17.02 -31.71
CA LYS A 87 -13.29 -17.47 -30.58
C LYS A 87 -11.89 -16.87 -30.66
N ARG A 88 -11.30 -16.78 -31.86
CA ARG A 88 -9.95 -16.23 -32.03
C ARG A 88 -9.88 -14.78 -31.56
N THR A 89 -10.91 -13.98 -31.82
CA THR A 89 -11.00 -12.59 -31.33
C THR A 89 -10.97 -12.53 -29.81
N TYR A 90 -11.77 -13.34 -29.12
CA TYR A 90 -11.76 -13.41 -27.66
C TYR A 90 -10.46 -13.95 -27.09
N THR A 91 -9.80 -14.87 -27.80
CA THR A 91 -8.48 -15.38 -27.41
C THR A 91 -7.42 -14.27 -27.50
N GLN A 92 -7.44 -13.47 -28.56
CA GLN A 92 -6.55 -12.32 -28.72
C GLN A 92 -6.83 -11.25 -27.65
N GLN A 93 -8.10 -11.00 -27.34
CA GLN A 93 -8.50 -10.10 -26.25
C GLN A 93 -7.94 -10.58 -24.89
N ALA A 94 -8.07 -11.89 -24.59
CA ALA A 94 -7.53 -12.47 -23.36
C ALA A 94 -6.00 -12.34 -23.28
N ILE A 95 -5.28 -12.52 -24.39
CA ILE A 95 -3.82 -12.33 -24.43
C ILE A 95 -3.46 -10.85 -24.16
N ALA A 96 -4.19 -9.91 -24.75
CA ALA A 96 -3.97 -8.48 -24.53
C ALA A 96 -4.22 -8.10 -23.05
N LEU A 97 -5.32 -8.58 -22.46
CA LEU A 97 -5.65 -8.36 -21.05
C LEU A 97 -4.61 -8.97 -20.11
N GLN A 98 -4.14 -10.20 -20.40
CA GLN A 98 -3.06 -10.83 -19.64
C GLN A 98 -1.78 -9.98 -19.70
N THR A 99 -1.41 -9.49 -20.88
CA THR A 99 -0.22 -8.64 -21.05
C THR A 99 -0.33 -7.35 -20.23
N GLN A 100 -1.52 -6.76 -20.12
CA GLN A 100 -1.75 -5.58 -19.28
C GLN A 100 -1.61 -5.91 -17.79
N LEU A 101 -2.14 -7.06 -17.37
CA LEU A 101 -2.03 -7.55 -16.00
C LEU A 101 -0.57 -7.82 -15.61
N ASP A 102 0.21 -8.44 -16.49
CA ASP A 102 1.64 -8.72 -16.29
C ASP A 102 2.46 -7.43 -16.14
N ARG A 103 2.05 -6.34 -16.82
CA ARG A 103 2.67 -5.01 -16.67
C ARG A 103 2.28 -4.33 -15.35
N LEU A 104 1.05 -4.55 -14.87
CA LEU A 104 0.53 -3.93 -13.65
C LEU A 104 1.06 -4.61 -12.38
N ALA A 105 1.26 -5.94 -12.41
CA ALA A 105 1.73 -6.74 -11.28
C ALA A 105 2.98 -6.16 -10.57
N PRO A 106 4.12 -5.88 -11.25
CA PRO A 106 5.31 -5.36 -10.58
C PRO A 106 5.09 -3.94 -10.00
N THR A 107 4.16 -3.18 -10.55
CA THR A 107 3.83 -1.84 -10.05
C THR A 107 3.04 -1.94 -8.74
N VAL A 108 2.05 -2.84 -8.68
CA VAL A 108 1.30 -3.12 -7.45
C VAL A 108 2.22 -3.62 -6.35
N GLU A 109 3.11 -4.57 -6.66
CA GLU A 109 4.09 -5.10 -5.70
C GLU A 109 5.00 -3.99 -5.16
N ARG A 110 5.53 -3.12 -6.03
CA ARG A 110 6.37 -1.99 -5.62
C ARG A 110 5.62 -1.05 -4.69
N LEU A 111 4.37 -0.71 -5.01
CA LEU A 111 3.55 0.17 -4.16
C LEU A 111 3.26 -0.46 -2.80
N GLN A 112 2.99 -1.77 -2.75
CA GLN A 112 2.81 -2.51 -1.49
C GLN A 112 4.09 -2.53 -0.64
N GLN A 113 5.25 -2.75 -1.27
CA GLN A 113 6.55 -2.69 -0.56
C GLN A 113 6.84 -1.30 0.00
N GLN A 114 6.53 -0.24 -0.77
CA GLN A 114 6.66 1.14 -0.30
C GLN A 114 5.73 1.43 0.88
N LEU A 115 4.50 0.91 0.84
CA LEU A 115 3.54 1.06 1.93
C LEU A 115 4.03 0.37 3.20
N ALA A 116 4.45 -0.90 3.11
CA ALA A 116 4.97 -1.64 4.26
C ALA A 116 6.20 -0.96 4.88
N ARG A 117 7.08 -0.38 4.05
CA ARG A 117 8.26 0.35 4.54
C ARG A 117 7.89 1.64 5.28
N LEU A 118 6.90 2.38 4.78
CA LEU A 118 6.40 3.59 5.46
C LEU A 118 5.63 3.26 6.75
N GLU A 119 4.82 2.19 6.75
CA GLU A 119 4.15 1.69 7.96
C GLU A 119 5.17 1.28 9.03
N TYR A 120 6.24 0.59 8.64
CA TYR A 120 7.34 0.27 9.54
C TYR A 120 8.01 1.53 10.11
N GLN A 121 8.29 2.53 9.27
CA GLN A 121 8.90 3.78 9.72
C GLN A 121 7.99 4.58 10.67
N ARG A 122 6.68 4.60 10.41
CA ARG A 122 5.67 5.18 11.31
C ARG A 122 5.69 4.50 12.68
N SER A 123 5.82 3.17 12.72
CA SER A 123 5.87 2.42 13.98
C SER A 123 7.08 2.79 14.84
N ILE A 124 8.25 2.98 14.21
CA ILE A 124 9.47 3.43 14.90
C ILE A 124 9.26 4.83 15.46
N LEU A 125 8.75 5.76 14.63
CA LEU A 125 8.48 7.14 15.04
C LEU A 125 7.54 7.21 16.23
N HIS A 126 6.47 6.42 16.20
CA HIS A 126 5.51 6.36 17.30
C HIS A 126 6.18 5.80 18.57
N GLY A 127 6.92 4.69 18.47
CA GLY A 127 7.63 4.09 19.60
C GLY A 127 8.68 5.03 20.21
N SER A 128 9.45 5.73 19.39
CA SER A 128 10.45 6.69 19.86
C SER A 128 9.83 7.94 20.49
N ALA A 129 8.71 8.42 19.96
CA ALA A 129 8.00 9.56 20.52
C ALA A 129 7.42 9.24 21.91
N THR A 130 6.84 8.04 22.07
CA THR A 130 6.33 7.58 23.37
C THR A 130 7.46 7.41 24.39
N ALA A 131 8.61 6.86 23.99
CA ALA A 131 9.76 6.71 24.88
C ALA A 131 10.32 8.07 25.33
N ALA A 132 10.47 9.03 24.42
CA ALA A 132 10.95 10.36 24.75
C ALA A 132 10.00 11.11 25.71
N GLN A 133 8.68 10.95 25.55
CA GLN A 133 7.70 11.53 26.47
C GLN A 133 7.76 10.91 27.87
N MET A 134 7.98 9.60 27.97
CA MET A 134 8.18 8.94 29.27
C MET A 134 9.44 9.45 29.99
N ASP A 135 10.55 9.67 29.28
CA ASP A 135 11.76 10.21 29.89
C ASP A 135 11.58 11.65 30.40
N LEU A 136 10.92 12.50 29.62
CA LEU A 136 10.60 13.88 30.03
C LEU A 136 9.70 13.92 31.29
N THR A 137 8.66 13.08 31.33
CA THR A 137 7.77 13.01 32.50
C THR A 137 8.47 12.44 33.74
N LEU A 138 9.40 11.49 33.57
CA LEU A 138 10.22 10.99 34.67
C LEU A 138 11.16 12.07 35.21
N GLU A 139 11.72 12.91 34.35
CA GLU A 139 12.58 14.02 34.73
C GLU A 139 11.80 15.12 35.48
N GLU A 140 10.60 15.45 35.01
CA GLU A 140 9.68 16.34 35.74
C GLU A 140 9.28 15.77 37.11
N LEU A 141 8.98 14.47 37.19
CA LEU A 141 8.68 13.82 38.48
C LEU A 141 9.88 13.85 39.43
N LYS A 142 11.10 13.59 38.93
CA LYS A 142 12.33 13.69 39.73
C LYS A 142 12.56 15.10 40.26
N ASN A 143 12.34 16.12 39.42
CA ASN A 143 12.49 17.51 39.81
C ASN A 143 11.45 17.93 40.87
N ASN A 144 10.20 17.48 40.72
CA ASN A 144 9.16 17.73 41.70
C ASN A 144 9.44 17.04 43.05
N VAL A 145 9.94 15.79 43.03
CA VAL A 145 10.34 15.09 44.26
C VAL A 145 11.51 15.79 44.93
N ALA A 146 12.52 16.24 44.17
CA ALA A 146 13.66 16.99 44.70
C ALA A 146 13.24 18.34 45.33
N GLN A 147 12.23 19.01 44.76
CA GLN A 147 11.67 20.23 45.36
C GLN A 147 10.95 19.94 46.69
N ILE A 148 10.18 18.86 46.77
CA ILE A 148 9.50 18.45 48.01
C ILE A 148 10.53 18.10 49.09
N ASP A 149 11.60 17.37 48.74
CA ASP A 149 12.67 17.04 49.68
C ASP A 149 13.37 18.30 50.20
N ALA A 150 13.61 19.30 49.34
CA ALA A 150 14.18 20.58 49.74
C ALA A 150 13.24 21.40 50.64
N GLU A 151 11.93 21.39 50.38
CA GLU A 151 10.94 22.03 51.26
C GLU A 151 10.85 21.34 52.63
N LEU A 152 10.95 20.02 52.67
CA LEU A 152 10.98 19.25 53.92
C LEU A 152 12.25 19.53 54.73
N GLU A 153 13.42 19.66 54.08
CA GLU A 153 14.66 20.07 54.74
C GLU A 153 14.59 21.51 55.28
N TRP A 154 14.02 22.43 54.51
CA TRP A 154 13.82 23.81 54.94
C TRP A 154 12.92 23.88 56.20
N LEU A 155 11.79 23.15 56.20
CA LEU A 155 10.89 23.06 57.36
C LEU A 155 11.54 22.42 58.59
N ARG A 156 12.42 21.42 58.40
CA ARG A 156 13.17 20.81 59.51
C ARG A 156 14.19 21.75 60.14
N SER A 157 14.70 22.73 59.40
CA SER A 157 15.66 23.71 59.92
C SER A 157 15.02 24.85 60.73
N GLN A 158 13.69 25.00 60.67
CA GLN A 158 12.93 26.01 61.41
C GLN A 158 12.39 25.52 62.77
N LEU A 159 12.58 24.24 63.10
CA LEU A 159 12.30 23.62 64.40
C LEU A 159 13.59 23.47 65.20
#